data_AF-A0AAQ3MN43-F1
#
_entry.id   AF-A0AAQ3MN43-F1
#
_cell.length_a   1.000
_cell.length_b   1.000
_cell.length_c   1.000
_cell.angle_alpha   90.00
_cell.angle_beta   90.00
_cell.angle_gamma   90.00
#
_symmetry.space_group_name_H-M   'P 1'
#
loop_
_entity.id
_entity.type
_entity.pdbx_description
1 polymer ?
#
loop_
_entity_poly.entity_id
_entity_poly.type
_entity_poly.pdbx_seq_one_letter_code
_entity_poly.pdbx_strand_id
1 'polypeptide(L)'
;MSGGEVGGEGVFVAWEEQVICQERGNRVIHFYLKDASGNSVLAVVGTERSVRHMMYVVPDHFLQAYGSTQPINACKWRARREVVDWLTCLVSRNRSHHAVLVGHKGVSCTNTRKQQSLF
;
A
#
# COMPACT_ATOMS: atom_id res chain seq x y z
N MET A 1 -29.25 7.66 -10.01
CA MET A 1 -27.97 8.37 -10.25
C MET A 1 -27.21 8.40 -8.93
N SER A 2 -26.36 7.41 -8.65
CA SER A 2 -25.45 7.49 -7.50
C SER A 2 -24.12 8.05 -7.99
N GLY A 3 -24.09 9.36 -8.19
CA GLY A 3 -22.87 10.12 -8.37
C GLY A 3 -22.22 10.30 -7.00
N GLY A 4 -21.26 9.45 -6.70
CA GLY A 4 -20.38 9.59 -5.53
C GLY A 4 -19.03 10.13 -5.98
N GLU A 5 -19.00 11.35 -6.53
CA GLU A 5 -17.77 12.14 -6.58
C GLU A 5 -17.60 12.87 -5.25
N VAL A 6 -16.71 12.36 -4.41
CA VAL A 6 -15.89 13.22 -3.57
C VAL A 6 -14.45 12.77 -3.77
N GLY A 7 -13.80 13.43 -4.73
CA GLY A 7 -12.35 13.54 -4.77
C GLY A 7 -11.86 14.16 -3.46
N GLY A 8 -11.43 13.30 -2.55
CA GLY A 8 -10.37 13.64 -1.63
C GLY A 8 -9.17 12.84 -2.08
N GLU A 9 -8.05 13.50 -2.35
CA GLU A 9 -6.73 12.87 -2.25
C GLU A 9 -6.61 12.32 -0.81
N GLY A 10 -7.19 11.15 -0.58
CA GLY A 10 -7.23 10.50 0.73
C GLY A 10 -5.82 10.12 1.08
N VAL A 11 -5.18 10.95 1.89
CA VAL A 11 -3.85 10.71 2.40
C VAL A 11 -3.92 9.42 3.23
N PHE A 12 -3.44 8.32 2.65
CA PHE A 12 -3.36 7.06 3.36
C PHE A 12 -2.40 7.19 4.54
N VAL A 13 -2.87 6.81 5.73
CA VAL A 13 -2.14 6.96 7.00
C VAL A 13 -1.62 5.64 7.55
N ALA A 14 -2.13 4.51 7.05
CA ALA A 14 -1.73 3.17 7.44
C ALA A 14 -1.99 2.16 6.33
N TRP A 15 -1.46 0.95 6.51
CA TRP A 15 -1.77 -0.21 5.67
C TRP A 15 -1.93 -1.46 6.54
N GLU A 16 -2.62 -2.47 6.01
CA GLU A 16 -2.85 -3.75 6.67
C GLU A 16 -2.63 -4.90 5.68
N GLU A 17 -2.13 -6.02 6.18
CA GLU A 17 -2.03 -7.27 5.44
C GLU A 17 -3.05 -8.27 5.97
N GLN A 18 -3.78 -8.91 5.06
CA GLN A 18 -4.78 -9.91 5.39
C GLN A 18 -4.55 -11.20 4.58
N VAL A 19 -4.45 -12.34 5.25
CA VAL A 19 -4.41 -13.66 4.59
C VAL A 19 -5.84 -14.09 4.29
N ILE A 20 -6.15 -14.26 3.01
CA ILE A 20 -7.49 -14.68 2.54
C ILE A 20 -7.53 -16.20 2.39
N CYS A 21 -6.47 -16.79 1.84
CA CYS A 21 -6.31 -18.24 1.73
C CYS A 21 -4.87 -18.62 2.08
N GLN A 22 -4.69 -19.63 2.91
CA GLN A 22 -3.37 -20.12 3.34
C GLN A 22 -3.01 -21.48 2.72
N GLU A 23 -3.91 -22.07 1.93
CA GLU A 23 -3.69 -23.38 1.31
C GLU A 23 -2.47 -23.33 0.37
N ARG A 24 -1.59 -24.34 0.51
CA ARG A 24 -0.39 -24.45 -0.33
C ARG A 24 -0.80 -24.70 -1.78
N GLY A 25 -0.29 -23.87 -2.69
CA GLY A 25 -0.65 -23.84 -4.11
C GLY A 25 -1.71 -22.80 -4.43
N ASN A 26 -2.48 -22.34 -3.44
CA ASN A 26 -3.62 -21.44 -3.58
C ASN A 26 -3.56 -20.26 -2.61
N ARG A 27 -2.37 -19.91 -2.10
CA ARG A 27 -2.24 -18.85 -1.11
C ARG A 27 -2.67 -17.50 -1.70
N VAL A 28 -3.51 -16.76 -0.96
CA VAL A 28 -3.96 -15.41 -1.32
C VAL A 28 -3.77 -14.48 -0.13
N ILE A 29 -3.12 -13.34 -0.37
CA ILE A 29 -2.88 -12.28 0.61
C ILE A 29 -3.35 -10.96 0.01
N HIS A 30 -4.13 -10.19 0.74
CA HIS A 30 -4.53 -8.85 0.38
C HIS A 30 -3.79 -7.82 1.20
N PHE A 31 -3.45 -6.69 0.58
CA PHE A 31 -2.92 -5.52 1.25
C PHE A 31 -3.89 -4.37 1.08
N TYR A 32 -4.32 -3.81 2.19
CA TYR A 32 -5.26 -2.69 2.24
C TYR A 32 -4.53 -1.43 2.67
N LEU A 33 -4.85 -0.31 2.03
CA LEU A 33 -4.48 1.03 2.51
C LEU A 33 -5.65 1.63 3.28
N LYS A 34 -5.34 2.31 4.38
CA LYS A 34 -6.32 2.97 5.25
C LYS A 34 -6.16 4.47 5.20
N ASP A 35 -7.27 5.17 4.98
CA ASP A 35 -7.32 6.62 5.08
C ASP A 35 -7.49 7.09 6.55
N ALA A 36 -7.42 8.40 6.78
CA ALA A 36 -7.59 8.98 8.10
C ALA A 36 -9.02 8.84 8.66
N SER A 37 -10.00 8.59 7.80
CA SER A 37 -11.41 8.37 8.16
C SER A 37 -11.71 6.91 8.55
N GLY A 38 -10.73 6.01 8.39
CA GLY A 38 -10.86 4.58 8.67
C GLY A 38 -11.34 3.74 7.49
N ASN A 39 -11.54 4.33 6.30
CA ASN A 39 -11.89 3.58 5.10
C ASN A 39 -10.69 2.78 4.62
N SER A 40 -10.94 1.54 4.16
CA SER A 40 -9.92 0.64 3.65
C SER A 40 -10.12 0.37 2.16
N VAL A 41 -9.05 0.45 1.39
CA VAL A 41 -9.04 0.18 -0.05
C VAL A 41 -8.04 -0.92 -0.37
N LEU A 42 -8.45 -1.89 -1.20
CA LEU A 42 -7.56 -2.96 -1.66
C LEU A 42 -6.50 -2.41 -2.61
N ALA A 43 -5.26 -2.39 -2.16
CA ALA A 43 -4.14 -1.82 -2.90
C ALA A 43 -3.35 -2.86 -3.67
N VAL A 44 -3.12 -4.04 -3.08
CA VAL A 44 -2.32 -5.11 -3.71
C VAL A 44 -2.92 -6.47 -3.39
N VAL A 45 -2.92 -7.35 -4.39
CA VAL A 45 -3.30 -8.75 -4.27
C VAL A 45 -2.08 -9.62 -4.54
N GLY A 46 -1.68 -10.38 -3.52
CA GLY A 46 -0.68 -11.44 -3.60
C GLY A 46 -1.34 -12.79 -3.85
N THR A 47 -1.01 -13.45 -4.95
CA THR A 47 -1.50 -14.80 -5.29
C THR A 47 -0.35 -15.75 -5.53
N GLU A 48 -0.49 -16.99 -5.10
CA GLU A 48 0.42 -18.07 -5.46
C GLU A 48 0.11 -18.54 -6.89
N ARG A 49 1.05 -18.32 -7.82
CA ARG A 49 0.90 -18.73 -9.24
C ARG A 49 1.44 -20.13 -9.48
N SER A 50 2.34 -20.57 -8.62
CA SER A 50 2.91 -21.92 -8.56
C SER A 50 3.39 -22.15 -7.13
N VAL A 51 3.61 -23.40 -6.73
CA VAL A 51 4.08 -23.74 -5.37
C VAL A 51 5.31 -22.90 -5.00
N ARG A 52 5.21 -22.10 -3.92
CA ARG A 52 6.22 -21.16 -3.41
C ARG A 52 6.48 -19.92 -4.28
N HIS A 53 5.75 -19.72 -5.36
CA HIS A 53 5.88 -18.57 -6.26
C HIS A 53 4.68 -17.64 -6.10
N MET A 54 4.84 -16.66 -5.21
CA MET A 54 3.88 -15.58 -5.06
C MET A 54 4.10 -14.50 -6.13
N MET A 55 3.02 -13.89 -6.55
CA MET A 55 2.99 -12.72 -7.41
C MET A 55 2.07 -11.69 -6.79
N TYR A 56 2.51 -10.43 -6.77
CA TYR A 56 1.73 -9.35 -6.19
C TYR A 56 1.42 -8.32 -7.27
N VAL A 57 0.15 -7.94 -7.37
CA VAL A 57 -0.36 -7.05 -8.40
C VAL A 57 -1.27 -5.99 -7.81
N VAL A 58 -1.19 -4.79 -8.35
CA VAL A 58 -2.15 -3.72 -8.05
C VAL A 58 -3.43 -3.99 -8.85
N PRO A 59 -4.61 -4.05 -8.22
CA PRO A 59 -5.87 -4.22 -8.93
C PRO A 59 -6.20 -3.02 -9.83
N ASP A 60 -6.88 -3.27 -10.95
CA ASP A 60 -7.26 -2.23 -11.91
C ASP A 60 -8.11 -1.11 -11.28
N HIS A 61 -9.02 -1.44 -10.36
CA HIS A 61 -9.85 -0.44 -9.69
C HIS A 61 -9.02 0.53 -8.85
N PHE A 62 -7.92 0.05 -8.24
CA PHE A 62 -7.01 0.90 -7.49
C PHE A 62 -6.23 1.82 -8.44
N LEU A 63 -5.79 1.29 -9.60
CA LEU A 63 -5.13 2.10 -10.63
C LEU A 63 -6.06 3.15 -11.22
N GLN A 64 -7.35 2.84 -11.42
CA GLN A 64 -8.31 3.82 -11.94
C GLN A 64 -8.58 4.95 -10.96
N ALA A 65 -8.68 4.63 -9.66
CA ALA A 65 -8.98 5.62 -8.63
C ALA A 65 -7.75 6.42 -8.16
N TYR A 66 -6.56 5.81 -8.14
CA TYR A 66 -5.35 6.37 -7.52
C TYR A 66 -4.11 6.37 -8.44
N GLY A 67 -4.21 5.84 -9.66
CA GLY A 67 -3.10 5.65 -10.62
C GLY A 67 -2.48 6.92 -11.17
N SER A 68 -3.24 8.03 -11.25
CA SER A 68 -2.73 9.29 -11.80
C SER A 68 -1.98 10.15 -10.77
N THR A 69 -2.23 9.95 -9.47
CA THR A 69 -1.70 10.80 -8.39
C THR A 69 -0.37 10.30 -7.84
N GLN A 70 0.05 9.08 -8.17
CA GLN A 70 1.22 8.45 -7.56
C GLN A 70 2.03 7.67 -8.60
N PRO A 71 3.36 7.54 -8.42
CA PRO A 71 4.17 6.67 -9.25
C PRO A 71 3.87 5.20 -8.90
N ILE A 72 2.66 4.75 -9.23
CA ILE A 72 2.30 3.35 -9.26
C ILE A 72 2.88 2.83 -10.57
N ASN A 73 4.21 2.74 -10.57
CA ASN A 73 4.89 1.84 -11.49
C ASN A 73 4.14 0.52 -11.36
N ALA A 74 3.59 -0.01 -12.46
CA ALA A 74 2.80 -1.24 -12.50
C ALA A 74 3.69 -2.44 -12.14
N CYS A 75 4.13 -2.47 -10.89
CA CYS A 75 5.15 -3.34 -10.37
C CYS A 75 4.49 -4.68 -10.12
N LYS A 76 4.71 -5.61 -11.05
CA LYS A 76 4.54 -7.03 -10.78
C LYS A 76 5.61 -7.46 -9.78
N TRP A 77 5.37 -7.26 -8.49
CA TRP A 77 6.33 -7.66 -7.46
C TRP A 77 6.35 -9.18 -7.29
N ARG A 78 7.54 -9.70 -6.97
CA ARG A 78 7.75 -11.15 -6.73
C ARG A 78 7.99 -11.46 -5.26
N ALA A 79 8.33 -10.45 -4.46
CA ALA A 79 8.53 -10.60 -3.02
C ALA A 79 7.59 -9.71 -2.20
N ARG A 80 7.05 -10.28 -1.11
CA ARG A 80 6.24 -9.57 -0.11
C ARG A 80 6.94 -8.30 0.39
N ARG A 81 8.25 -8.36 0.58
CA ARG A 81 9.06 -7.22 1.05
C ARG A 81 8.91 -6.00 0.14
N GLU A 82 8.92 -6.19 -1.17
CA GLU A 82 8.81 -5.06 -2.12
C GLU A 82 7.46 -4.35 -1.99
N VAL A 83 6.39 -5.13 -1.78
CA VAL A 83 5.04 -4.60 -1.52
C VAL A 83 5.01 -3.80 -0.22
N VAL A 84 5.57 -4.36 0.85
CA VAL A 84 5.63 -3.71 2.16
C VAL A 84 6.46 -2.43 2.12
N ASP A 85 7.60 -2.44 1.45
CA ASP A 85 8.46 -1.27 1.28
C ASP A 85 7.72 -0.18 0.49
N TRP A 86 6.98 -0.55 -0.57
CA TRP A 86 6.15 0.38 -1.34
C TRP A 86 5.01 0.99 -0.51
N LEU A 87 4.22 0.17 0.19
CA LEU A 87 3.13 0.64 1.07
C LEU A 87 3.65 1.55 2.18
N THR A 88 4.79 1.20 2.77
CA THR A 88 5.43 1.99 3.83
C THR A 88 5.94 3.32 3.30
N CYS A 89 6.57 3.33 2.12
CA CYS A 89 7.01 4.55 1.45
C CYS A 89 5.82 5.46 1.14
N LEU A 90 4.73 4.88 0.65
CA LEU A 90 3.49 5.58 0.30
C LEU A 90 2.86 6.27 1.51
N VAL A 91 2.67 5.53 2.61
CA VAL A 91 2.13 6.08 3.86
C VAL A 91 3.08 7.12 4.49
N SER A 92 4.39 6.88 4.43
CA SER A 92 5.37 7.81 5.01
C SER A 92 5.43 9.13 4.25
N ARG A 93 5.45 9.08 2.91
CA ARG A 93 5.44 10.28 2.07
C ARG A 93 4.17 11.12 2.30
N ASN A 94 3.04 10.46 2.46
CA ASN A 94 1.77 11.08 2.81
C ASN A 94 1.82 11.83 4.15
N ARG A 95 2.45 11.24 5.18
CA ARG A 95 2.69 11.92 6.46
C ARG A 95 3.63 13.13 6.30
N SER A 96 4.65 13.02 5.44
CA SER A 96 5.58 14.11 5.17
C SER A 96 4.93 15.27 4.42
N HIS A 97 4.07 14.99 3.44
CA HIS A 97 3.34 16.03 2.71
C HIS A 97 2.34 16.77 3.60
N HIS A 98 1.70 16.08 4.55
CA HIS A 98 0.85 16.73 5.56
C HIS A 98 1.66 17.60 6.55
N ALA A 99 2.90 17.22 6.85
CA ALA A 99 3.78 18.03 7.71
C ALA A 99 4.25 19.33 7.04
N VAL A 100 4.40 19.37 5.71
CA VAL A 100 4.87 20.56 4.98
C VAL A 100 3.84 21.71 4.99
N LEU A 101 2.54 21.42 5.11
CA LEU A 101 1.52 22.47 5.28
C LEU A 101 1.55 23.12 6.68
N VAL A 102 2.32 22.57 7.64
CA VAL A 102 2.38 23.07 9.02
C VAL A 102 3.76 23.64 9.41
N GLY A 103 4.81 23.50 8.59
CA GLY A 103 6.06 24.21 8.88
C GLY A 103 7.28 23.73 8.11
N HIS A 104 8.11 24.71 7.74
CA HIS A 104 9.44 24.55 7.16
C HIS A 104 10.30 23.47 7.83
N LYS A 105 10.77 22.49 7.06
CA LYS A 105 12.16 22.28 6.59
C LYS A 105 12.34 20.81 6.19
N GLY A 106 13.09 20.62 5.10
CA GLY A 106 13.23 19.35 4.40
C GLY A 106 13.70 18.19 5.29
N VAL A 107 13.14 17.02 5.03
CA VAL A 107 13.60 15.77 5.61
C VAL A 107 13.93 14.81 4.48
N SER A 108 15.24 14.62 4.30
CA SER A 108 15.85 13.58 3.48
C SER A 108 15.43 12.21 4.00
N CYS A 109 15.02 11.33 3.07
CA CYS A 109 14.64 9.95 3.33
C CYS A 109 15.84 9.16 3.87
N THR A 110 16.08 9.20 5.17
CA THR A 110 17.02 8.28 5.82
C THR A 110 16.23 7.10 6.41
N ASN A 111 16.58 5.92 5.90
CA ASN A 111 15.97 4.65 6.25
C ASN A 111 16.38 4.26 7.69
N THR A 112 15.59 4.64 8.69
CA THR A 112 15.73 4.06 10.03
C THR A 112 14.94 2.75 10.11
N ARG A 113 15.62 1.67 9.77
CA ARG A 113 15.35 0.32 10.25
C ARG A 113 15.09 0.38 11.76
N LYS A 114 13.85 0.18 12.22
CA LYS A 114 13.61 -0.40 13.55
C LYS A 114 13.32 -1.88 13.36
N GLN A 115 14.37 -2.66 13.55
CA GLN A 115 14.34 -4.07 13.87
C GLN A 115 13.46 -4.22 15.13
N GLN A 116 12.28 -4.85 15.01
CA GLN A 116 11.56 -5.34 16.19
C GLN A 116 12.00 -6.78 16.42
N SER A 117 12.90 -6.92 17.38
CA SER A 117 13.05 -8.10 18.23
C SER A 117 11.95 -8.06 19.31
N LEU A 118 11.73 -9.21 19.97
CA LEU A 118 10.76 -9.58 21.04
C LEU A 118 9.61 -10.44 20.48
N PHE A 119 9.49 -11.74 20.77
CA PHE A 119 10.10 -12.63 21.77
C PHE A 119 10.55 -13.95 21.12
#